data_AF-A0A0X3TTR2-F1
#
_entry.id   AF-A0A0X3TTR2-F1
#
_cell.length_a   1.000
_cell.length_b   1.000
_cell.length_c   1.000
_cell.angle_alpha   90.00
_cell.angle_beta   90.00
_cell.angle_gamma   90.00
#
_symmetry.space_group_name_H-M   'P 1'
#
loop_
_entity.id
_entity.type
_entity.pdbx_description
1 polymer ?
#
loop_
_entity_poly.entity_id
_entity_poly.type
_entity_poly.pdbx_seq_one_letter_code
_entity_poly.pdbx_strand_id
1 'polypeptide(L)'
;MFLRLRRLFSISISAAALAALAVSNAVAQSAGENAHIAIENPAELSKDEALRIYQSLQKRMARGYGAAHLDQLLNYQNWPLFNDAPYISATHGKRFVNSYANRMAHNYGTLEAGEKLPLGSVLAKDSVTVTDEGNVHPGALFVMEKLAPGASPDTADWRYIMVLPDGSLFGDTMGDRASSVAYCHSCHEMVADRDYTFFVPEEFVVGN
;
A
#
# COMPACT_ATOMS: atom_id res chain seq x y z
N MET A 1 -33.25 -21.79 -77.93
CA MET A 1 -34.21 -20.68 -77.78
C MET A 1 -34.10 -20.13 -76.36
N PHE A 2 -33.52 -18.94 -76.25
CA PHE A 2 -33.60 -17.88 -75.23
C PHE A 2 -33.93 -18.14 -73.73
N LEU A 3 -33.00 -17.63 -72.89
CA LEU A 3 -33.15 -16.86 -71.61
C LEU A 3 -33.81 -17.58 -70.40
N ARG A 4 -33.39 -17.40 -69.13
CA ARG A 4 -32.94 -16.18 -68.45
C ARG A 4 -32.29 -16.49 -67.07
N LEU A 5 -31.34 -15.63 -66.69
CA LEU A 5 -30.68 -15.45 -65.39
C LEU A 5 -31.59 -15.54 -64.13
N ARG A 6 -31.03 -16.06 -63.03
CA ARG A 6 -31.07 -15.38 -61.72
C ARG A 6 -29.89 -15.78 -60.83
N ARG A 7 -29.04 -14.80 -60.53
CA ARG A 7 -28.00 -14.83 -59.49
C ARG A 7 -28.65 -14.85 -58.11
N LEU A 8 -28.14 -15.68 -57.21
CA LEU A 8 -28.10 -15.39 -55.78
C LEU A 8 -26.72 -15.81 -55.27
N PHE A 9 -25.91 -14.81 -54.92
CA PHE A 9 -24.68 -14.98 -54.17
C PHE A 9 -25.07 -15.26 -52.72
N SER A 10 -24.73 -16.45 -52.21
CA SER A 10 -24.74 -16.72 -50.77
C SER A 10 -23.30 -16.62 -50.27
N ILE A 11 -23.02 -15.52 -49.58
CA ILE A 11 -21.80 -15.29 -48.82
C ILE A 11 -21.97 -16.05 -47.49
N SER A 12 -21.26 -17.16 -47.32
CA SER A 12 -21.14 -17.79 -46.00
C SER A 12 -19.91 -17.24 -45.30
N ILE A 13 -20.21 -16.46 -44.25
CA ILE A 13 -19.28 -15.76 -43.37
C ILE A 13 -18.45 -16.77 -42.56
N SER A 14 -17.15 -16.49 -42.50
CA SER A 14 -16.12 -17.19 -41.73
C SER A 14 -16.48 -17.32 -40.25
N ALA A 15 -16.38 -18.53 -39.71
CA ALA A 15 -16.34 -18.76 -38.26
C ALA A 15 -14.87 -18.72 -37.79
N ALA A 16 -14.39 -17.53 -37.42
CA ALA A 16 -13.19 -17.41 -36.59
C ALA A 16 -13.62 -17.47 -35.13
N ALA A 17 -13.40 -18.62 -34.48
CA ALA A 17 -13.63 -18.77 -33.05
C ALA A 17 -12.60 -17.93 -32.28
N LEU A 18 -13.11 -17.01 -31.45
CA LEU A 18 -12.35 -16.20 -30.52
C LEU A 18 -11.55 -17.09 -29.55
N ALA A 19 -10.23 -17.02 -29.61
CA ALA A 19 -9.35 -17.36 -28.50
C ALA A 19 -8.87 -16.06 -27.85
N ALA A 20 -9.61 -15.54 -26.87
CA ALA A 20 -9.20 -14.33 -26.15
C ALA A 20 -9.82 -14.26 -24.75
N LEU A 21 -9.56 -15.25 -23.89
CA LEU A 21 -9.93 -15.21 -22.47
C LEU A 21 -8.91 -16.01 -21.64
N ALA A 22 -7.68 -15.49 -21.51
CA ALA A 22 -6.70 -16.00 -20.54
C ALA A 22 -5.60 -15.01 -20.13
N VAL A 23 -5.68 -13.73 -20.52
CA VAL A 23 -4.58 -12.76 -20.28
C VAL A 23 -4.78 -11.93 -18.99
N SER A 24 -5.96 -11.94 -18.39
CA SER A 24 -6.28 -11.09 -17.23
C SER A 24 -5.71 -11.59 -15.90
N ASN A 25 -5.59 -12.91 -15.69
CA ASN A 25 -5.14 -13.44 -14.39
C ASN A 25 -3.62 -13.34 -14.20
N ALA A 26 -2.83 -13.50 -15.26
CA ALA A 26 -1.37 -13.44 -15.16
C ALA A 26 -0.86 -12.01 -14.86
N VAL A 27 -1.51 -10.98 -15.40
CA VAL A 27 -1.14 -9.58 -15.16
C VAL A 27 -1.47 -9.16 -13.73
N ALA A 28 -2.65 -9.52 -13.22
CA ALA A 28 -3.04 -9.23 -11.84
C ALA A 28 -2.13 -9.90 -10.80
N GLN A 29 -1.72 -11.16 -11.07
CA GLN A 29 -0.82 -11.90 -10.18
C GLN A 29 0.61 -11.34 -10.20
N SER A 30 1.12 -10.93 -11.38
CA SER A 30 2.42 -10.26 -11.50
C SER A 30 2.44 -8.85 -10.89
N ALA A 31 1.31 -8.13 -10.88
CA ALA A 31 1.20 -6.83 -10.24
C ALA A 31 1.22 -6.94 -8.71
N GLY A 32 0.63 -8.02 -8.16
CA GLY A 32 0.70 -8.35 -6.73
C GLY A 32 2.09 -8.76 -6.26
N GLU A 33 2.83 -9.55 -7.04
CA GLU A 33 4.22 -9.92 -6.73
C GLU A 33 5.17 -8.72 -6.75
N ASN A 34 4.98 -7.77 -7.68
CA ASN A 34 5.84 -6.58 -7.79
C ASN A 34 5.53 -5.47 -6.76
N ALA A 35 4.36 -5.49 -6.10
CA ALA A 35 4.04 -4.54 -5.04
C ALA A 35 4.82 -4.85 -3.74
N HIS A 36 5.25 -6.11 -3.57
CA HIS A 36 6.04 -6.58 -2.44
C HIS A 36 7.48 -6.87 -2.84
N ILE A 37 8.29 -5.82 -3.06
CA ILE A 37 9.73 -6.02 -3.07
C ILE A 37 10.16 -6.35 -1.64
N ALA A 38 10.21 -7.65 -1.34
CA ALA A 38 10.63 -8.20 -0.07
C ALA A 38 12.16 -8.19 0.05
N ILE A 39 12.66 -7.90 1.23
CA ILE A 39 14.08 -8.08 1.55
C ILE A 39 14.32 -9.58 1.72
N GLU A 40 15.30 -10.13 1.00
CA GLU A 40 15.62 -11.56 1.03
C GLU A 40 16.14 -11.98 2.42
N ASN A 41 17.09 -11.22 2.97
CA ASN A 41 17.77 -11.52 4.24
C ASN A 41 17.62 -10.37 5.26
N PRO A 42 16.45 -10.17 5.89
CA PRO A 42 16.31 -9.16 6.93
C PRO A 42 17.12 -9.54 8.18
N ALA A 43 17.78 -8.56 8.80
CA ALA A 43 18.46 -8.78 10.07
C ALA A 43 17.47 -9.14 11.19
N GLU A 44 17.90 -9.97 12.14
CA GLU A 44 17.26 -10.10 13.45
C GLU A 44 17.84 -9.03 14.38
N LEU A 45 16.98 -8.15 14.90
CA LEU A 45 17.40 -7.03 15.76
C LEU A 45 16.58 -7.03 17.05
N SER A 46 17.24 -6.69 18.16
CA SER A 46 16.54 -6.26 19.37
C SER A 46 15.83 -4.91 19.14
N LYS A 47 14.85 -4.59 20.01
CA LYS A 47 14.15 -3.29 20.00
C LYS A 47 15.12 -2.11 20.04
N ASP A 48 16.12 -2.18 20.91
CA ASP A 48 17.12 -1.11 21.09
C ASP A 48 18.00 -0.92 19.84
N GLU A 49 18.37 -2.01 19.17
CA GLU A 49 19.13 -1.94 17.92
C GLU A 49 18.30 -1.35 16.78
N ALA A 50 17.06 -1.82 16.61
CA ALA A 50 16.13 -1.30 15.62
C ALA A 50 15.88 0.20 15.83
N LEU A 51 15.67 0.62 17.08
CA LEU A 51 15.46 2.03 17.44
C LEU A 51 16.69 2.90 17.12
N ARG A 52 17.91 2.46 17.48
CA ARG A 52 19.14 3.18 17.16
C ARG A 52 19.34 3.36 15.66
N ILE A 53 19.13 2.29 14.89
CA ILE A 53 19.23 2.32 13.42
C ILE A 53 18.20 3.29 12.85
N TYR A 54 16.94 3.18 13.27
CA TYR A 54 15.88 4.08 12.82
C TYR A 54 16.22 5.56 13.08
N GLN A 55 16.64 5.89 14.30
CA GLN A 55 17.01 7.25 14.68
C GLN A 55 18.16 7.80 13.81
N SER A 56 19.12 6.95 13.41
CA SER A 56 20.21 7.34 12.51
C SER A 56 19.72 7.72 11.10
N LEU A 57 18.60 7.14 10.65
CA LEU A 57 18.02 7.35 9.32
C LEU A 57 16.88 8.38 9.30
N GLN A 58 16.28 8.72 10.44
CA GLN A 58 15.05 9.50 10.52
C GLN A 58 15.12 10.83 9.76
N LYS A 59 16.20 11.60 9.93
CA LYS A 59 16.40 12.87 9.21
C LYS A 59 16.51 12.69 7.69
N ARG A 60 17.09 11.58 7.23
CA ARG A 60 17.23 11.26 5.81
C ARG A 60 15.90 10.84 5.21
N MET A 61 15.12 10.03 5.93
CA MET A 61 13.73 9.70 5.59
C MET A 61 12.87 10.95 5.46
N ALA A 62 12.89 11.84 6.46
CA ALA A 62 12.12 13.09 6.45
C ALA A 62 12.39 13.93 5.20
N ARG A 63 13.67 14.10 4.83
CA ARG A 63 14.06 14.83 3.62
C ARG A 63 13.63 14.14 2.34
N GLY A 64 13.79 12.82 2.27
CA GLY A 64 13.41 12.03 1.10
C GLY A 64 11.91 12.12 0.84
N TYR A 65 11.09 11.70 1.80
CA TYR A 65 9.64 11.71 1.65
C TYR A 65 9.06 13.12 1.48
N GLY A 66 9.69 14.15 2.06
CA GLY A 66 9.28 15.54 1.90
C GLY A 66 9.30 16.04 0.45
N ALA A 67 10.11 15.43 -0.42
CA ALA A 67 10.14 15.76 -1.85
C ALA A 67 8.90 15.29 -2.63
N ALA A 68 8.04 14.45 -2.02
CA ALA A 68 6.76 14.06 -2.61
C ALA A 68 5.69 15.17 -2.54
N HIS A 69 5.90 16.22 -1.73
CA HIS A 69 4.97 17.36 -1.59
C HIS A 69 3.52 16.96 -1.25
N LEU A 70 3.35 15.95 -0.40
CA LEU A 70 2.05 15.49 0.08
C LEU A 70 1.66 16.27 1.34
N ASP A 71 0.77 17.26 1.20
CA ASP A 71 0.36 18.17 2.28
C ASP A 71 -0.16 17.43 3.52
N GLN A 72 -0.91 16.34 3.31
CA GLN A 72 -1.46 15.51 4.38
C GLN A 72 -0.39 14.79 5.21
N LEU A 73 0.86 14.71 4.74
CA LEU A 73 2.00 14.10 5.44
C LEU A 73 2.97 15.12 6.01
N LEU A 74 2.68 16.42 5.89
CA LEU A 74 3.53 17.46 6.45
C LEU A 74 3.75 17.21 7.94
N ASN A 75 5.02 17.02 8.32
CA ASN A 75 5.46 16.74 9.68
C ASN A 75 4.86 15.46 10.30
N TYR A 76 4.54 14.42 9.50
CA TYR A 76 3.95 13.18 10.02
C TYR A 76 4.78 12.51 11.12
N GLN A 77 6.11 12.66 11.12
CA GLN A 77 6.98 12.11 12.16
C GLN A 77 6.81 12.77 13.54
N ASN A 78 6.07 13.89 13.63
CA ASN A 78 5.67 14.51 14.89
C ASN A 78 4.25 14.09 15.35
N TRP A 79 3.59 13.21 14.60
CA TRP A 79 2.33 12.62 15.03
C TRP A 79 2.55 11.59 16.14
N PRO A 80 1.50 11.21 16.88
CA PRO A 80 1.55 10.06 17.76
C PRO A 80 2.14 8.82 17.06
N LEU A 81 3.15 8.24 17.70
CA LEU A 81 3.78 6.97 17.34
C LEU A 81 3.12 5.85 18.14
N PHE A 82 2.72 4.77 17.47
CA PHE A 82 1.94 3.68 18.08
C PHE A 82 2.78 2.46 18.48
N ASN A 83 4.08 2.48 18.18
CA ASN A 83 5.00 1.42 18.56
C ASN A 83 6.22 1.96 19.32
N ASP A 84 6.75 1.20 20.28
CA ASP A 84 7.87 1.58 21.14
C ASP A 84 9.26 1.37 20.49
N ALA A 85 9.33 0.49 19.49
CA ALA A 85 10.48 0.27 18.62
C ALA A 85 10.02 -0.19 17.22
N PRO A 86 10.80 0.07 16.15
CA PRO A 86 10.48 -0.45 14.82
C PRO A 86 10.38 -1.99 14.83
N TYR A 87 9.35 -2.53 14.18
CA TYR A 87 9.08 -3.96 14.13
C TYR A 87 9.11 -4.50 12.70
N ILE A 88 9.48 -5.76 12.52
CA ILE A 88 9.52 -6.38 11.20
C ILE A 88 8.09 -6.59 10.68
N SER A 89 7.82 -6.14 9.46
CA SER A 89 6.52 -6.33 8.83
C SER A 89 6.65 -7.14 7.54
N ALA A 90 6.18 -8.39 7.58
CA ALA A 90 6.17 -9.26 6.42
C ALA A 90 5.39 -8.65 5.25
N THR A 91 4.25 -8.00 5.53
CA THR A 91 3.39 -7.36 4.52
C THR A 91 3.98 -6.10 3.92
N HIS A 92 5.05 -5.54 4.49
CA HIS A 92 5.78 -4.40 3.93
C HIS A 92 7.18 -4.82 3.43
N GLY A 93 7.31 -6.08 3.01
CA GLY A 93 8.52 -6.63 2.42
C GLY A 93 9.64 -6.90 3.43
N LYS A 94 9.27 -7.33 4.64
CA LYS A 94 10.20 -7.64 5.76
C LYS A 94 11.06 -6.46 6.20
N ARG A 95 10.55 -5.23 6.01
CA ARG A 95 11.18 -4.01 6.55
C ARG A 95 10.82 -3.82 8.02
N PHE A 96 11.68 -3.12 8.74
CA PHE A 96 11.34 -2.58 10.06
C PHE A 96 10.48 -1.34 9.87
N VAL A 97 9.31 -1.29 10.49
CA VAL A 97 8.34 -0.19 10.30
C VAL A 97 8.02 0.49 11.62
N ASN A 98 7.77 1.80 11.55
CA ASN A 98 7.07 2.54 12.58
C ASN A 98 5.66 2.89 12.09
N SER A 99 4.70 3.03 13.00
CA SER A 99 3.31 3.34 12.69
C SER A 99 2.89 4.64 13.37
N TYR A 100 2.57 5.63 12.56
CA TYR A 100 2.12 6.95 12.97
C TYR A 100 0.65 7.14 12.58
N ALA A 101 -0.09 7.89 13.38
CA ALA A 101 -1.44 8.29 13.03
C ALA A 101 -1.67 9.76 13.38
N ASN A 102 -2.29 10.51 12.49
CA ASN A 102 -2.59 11.92 12.75
C ASN A 102 -3.62 12.06 13.89
N ARG A 103 -3.85 13.30 14.34
CA ARG A 103 -4.80 13.56 15.43
C ARG A 103 -6.25 13.16 15.13
N MET A 104 -6.66 13.05 13.86
CA MET A 104 -8.00 12.61 13.51
C MET A 104 -8.17 11.11 13.77
N ALA A 105 -7.11 10.33 13.54
CA ALA A 105 -7.02 8.90 13.80
C ALA A 105 -6.78 8.57 15.30
N HIS A 106 -7.42 9.30 16.20
CA HIS A 106 -7.24 9.19 17.66
C HIS A 106 -7.60 7.82 18.24
N ASN A 107 -8.47 7.07 17.59
CA ASN A 107 -8.89 5.72 17.94
C ASN A 107 -8.16 4.64 17.11
N TYR A 108 -7.11 5.00 16.36
CA TYR A 108 -6.23 4.01 15.75
C TYR A 108 -5.61 3.13 16.85
N GLY A 109 -5.59 1.81 16.65
CA GLY A 109 -5.10 0.86 17.63
C GLY A 109 -6.12 0.37 18.67
N THR A 110 -7.30 1.01 18.75
CA THR A 110 -8.34 0.65 19.73
C THR A 110 -9.74 0.53 19.12
N LEU A 111 -9.89 0.51 17.79
CA LEU A 111 -11.19 0.33 17.14
C LEU A 111 -11.84 -0.97 17.60
N GLU A 112 -13.08 -0.88 18.06
CA GLU A 112 -13.96 -2.02 18.23
C GLU A 112 -14.55 -2.47 16.88
N ALA A 113 -15.09 -3.68 16.83
CA ALA A 113 -15.66 -4.23 15.61
C ALA A 113 -16.82 -3.34 15.09
N GLY A 114 -16.73 -2.92 13.84
CA GLY A 114 -17.72 -2.04 13.19
C GLY A 114 -17.50 -0.55 13.43
N GLU A 115 -16.58 -0.14 14.30
CA GLU A 115 -16.15 1.25 14.38
C GLU A 115 -15.33 1.64 13.15
N LYS A 116 -15.30 2.94 12.85
CA LYS A 116 -14.55 3.51 11.73
C LYS A 116 -13.67 4.65 12.18
N LEU A 117 -12.55 4.85 11.47
CA LEU A 117 -11.75 6.05 11.66
C LEU A 117 -12.51 7.27 11.10
N PRO A 118 -12.38 8.45 11.73
CA PRO A 118 -12.96 9.68 11.21
C PRO A 118 -12.43 10.05 9.82
N LEU A 119 -13.25 10.76 9.03
CA LEU A 119 -12.80 11.43 7.80
C LEU A 119 -11.53 12.25 8.06
N GLY A 120 -10.55 12.16 7.15
CA GLY A 120 -9.27 12.85 7.27
C GLY A 120 -8.30 12.20 8.24
N SER A 121 -8.63 11.01 8.76
CA SER A 121 -7.67 10.14 9.43
C SER A 121 -6.57 9.74 8.46
N VAL A 122 -5.31 9.95 8.85
CA VAL A 122 -4.15 9.55 8.06
C VAL A 122 -3.27 8.65 8.90
N LEU A 123 -2.98 7.47 8.38
CA LEU A 123 -2.03 6.52 8.93
C LEU A 123 -0.79 6.52 8.05
N ALA A 124 0.39 6.63 8.65
CA ALA A 124 1.66 6.63 7.96
C ALA A 124 2.57 5.55 8.55
N LYS A 125 3.15 4.71 7.69
CA LYS A 125 4.17 3.73 8.07
C LYS A 125 5.45 4.02 7.31
N ASP A 126 6.42 4.64 7.97
CA ASP A 126 7.77 4.71 7.43
C ASP A 126 8.55 3.45 7.78
N SER A 127 9.60 3.19 7.00
CA SER A 127 10.31 1.94 7.12
C SER A 127 11.81 2.08 6.93
N VAL A 128 12.56 1.14 7.50
CA VAL A 128 13.99 0.97 7.28
C VAL A 128 14.28 -0.47 6.85
N THR A 129 15.20 -0.60 5.92
CA THR A 129 15.75 -1.87 5.45
C THR A 129 17.03 -2.12 6.22
N VAL A 130 17.12 -3.26 6.88
CA VAL A 130 18.34 -3.75 7.53
C VAL A 130 18.55 -5.19 7.09
N THR A 131 19.67 -5.48 6.44
CA THR A 131 20.01 -6.85 6.04
C THR A 131 20.92 -7.52 7.06
N ASP A 132 20.96 -8.84 7.10
CA ASP A 132 21.85 -9.61 7.99
C ASP A 132 23.34 -9.43 7.67
N GLU A 133 23.68 -8.94 6.47
CA GLU A 133 25.03 -8.49 6.10
C GLU A 133 25.35 -7.07 6.61
N GLY A 134 24.42 -6.42 7.30
CA GLY A 134 24.58 -5.11 7.94
C GLY A 134 24.28 -3.91 7.04
N ASN A 135 23.66 -4.10 5.87
CA ASN A 135 23.26 -2.99 5.01
C ASN A 135 22.06 -2.26 5.61
N VAL A 136 22.14 -0.93 5.68
CA VAL A 136 21.13 -0.07 6.33
C VAL A 136 20.67 1.04 5.38
N HIS A 137 19.38 1.03 5.03
CA HIS A 137 18.78 1.99 4.10
C HIS A 137 17.39 2.45 4.55
N PRO A 138 17.00 3.72 4.29
CA PRO A 138 15.60 4.12 4.30
C PRO A 138 14.79 3.22 3.37
N GLY A 139 13.62 2.78 3.84
CA GLY A 139 12.63 2.08 3.05
C GLY A 139 11.58 3.03 2.48
N ALA A 140 10.48 2.46 1.98
CA ALA A 140 9.35 3.25 1.51
C ALA A 140 8.49 3.77 2.67
N LEU A 141 7.72 4.82 2.40
CA LEU A 141 6.63 5.31 3.24
C LEU A 141 5.30 4.82 2.66
N PHE A 142 4.50 4.16 3.49
CA PHE A 142 3.17 3.66 3.16
C PHE A 142 2.12 4.49 3.87
N VAL A 143 1.08 4.91 3.17
CA VAL A 143 0.09 5.86 3.69
C VAL A 143 -1.31 5.37 3.40
N MET A 144 -2.19 5.53 4.38
CA MET A 144 -3.62 5.38 4.24
C MET A 144 -4.33 6.66 4.68
N GLU A 145 -5.26 7.14 3.88
CA GLU A 145 -6.11 8.29 4.20
C GLU A 145 -7.59 7.90 4.11
N LYS A 146 -8.34 8.19 5.19
CA LYS A 146 -9.79 7.98 5.22
C LYS A 146 -10.47 9.12 4.48
N LEU A 147 -11.13 8.80 3.38
CA LEU A 147 -11.84 9.73 2.51
C LEU A 147 -13.30 9.93 2.95
N ALA A 148 -13.96 10.89 2.30
CA ALA A 148 -15.39 11.11 2.46
C ALA A 148 -16.19 9.89 1.97
N PRO A 149 -17.34 9.59 2.58
CA PRO A 149 -18.19 8.50 2.13
C PRO A 149 -18.52 8.58 0.64
N GLY A 150 -18.26 7.49 -0.10
CA GLY A 150 -18.49 7.38 -1.54
C GLY A 150 -17.42 8.02 -2.42
N ALA A 151 -16.34 8.58 -1.85
CA ALA A 151 -15.24 9.17 -2.64
C ALA A 151 -14.37 8.10 -3.33
N SER A 152 -14.26 6.91 -2.75
CA SER A 152 -13.58 5.78 -3.38
C SER A 152 -14.26 4.45 -2.97
N PRO A 153 -15.45 4.15 -3.53
CA PRO A 153 -16.22 2.97 -3.15
C PRO A 153 -15.45 1.65 -3.33
N ASP A 154 -14.63 1.58 -4.37
CA ASP A 154 -13.82 0.40 -4.72
C ASP A 154 -12.74 0.08 -3.67
N THR A 155 -12.39 1.04 -2.83
CA THR A 155 -11.44 0.88 -1.72
C THR A 155 -12.07 1.20 -0.37
N ALA A 156 -13.40 1.11 -0.26
CA ALA A 156 -14.15 1.42 0.95
C ALA A 156 -13.81 2.79 1.57
N ASP A 157 -13.63 3.79 0.69
CA ASP A 157 -13.25 5.16 0.99
C ASP A 157 -11.88 5.29 1.69
N TRP A 158 -10.95 4.39 1.37
CA TRP A 158 -9.54 4.49 1.75
C TRP A 158 -8.67 4.82 0.54
N ARG A 159 -7.86 5.87 0.65
CA ARG A 159 -6.78 6.16 -0.30
C ARG A 159 -5.48 5.54 0.18
N TYR A 160 -4.75 4.87 -0.72
CA TYR A 160 -3.45 4.28 -0.44
C TYR A 160 -2.38 4.96 -1.28
N ILE A 161 -1.29 5.34 -0.63
CA ILE A 161 -0.15 6.02 -1.27
C ILE A 161 1.13 5.32 -0.85
N MET A 162 2.06 5.14 -1.80
CA MET A 162 3.40 4.65 -1.51
C MET A 162 4.43 5.64 -2.07
N VAL A 163 5.33 6.10 -1.19
CA VAL A 163 6.41 7.03 -1.53
C VAL A 163 7.75 6.33 -1.34
N LEU A 164 8.61 6.41 -2.35
CA LEU A 164 9.96 5.83 -2.31
C LEU A 164 10.91 6.69 -1.45
N PRO A 165 12.06 6.14 -1.00
CA PRO A 165 13.03 6.86 -0.18
C PRO A 165 13.51 8.21 -0.72
N ASP A 166 13.45 8.41 -2.03
CA ASP A 166 13.89 9.63 -2.73
C ASP A 166 12.74 10.65 -2.92
N GLY A 167 11.53 10.32 -2.45
CA GLY A 167 10.34 11.15 -2.57
C GLY A 167 9.55 10.91 -3.85
N SER A 168 10.01 10.05 -4.76
CA SER A 168 9.22 9.69 -5.93
C SER A 168 7.98 8.89 -5.52
N LEU A 169 6.86 9.16 -6.19
CA LEU A 169 5.61 8.46 -5.98
C LEU A 169 5.64 7.10 -6.68
N PHE A 170 5.53 6.01 -5.92
CA PHE A 170 5.37 4.68 -6.50
C PHE A 170 3.95 4.50 -7.06
N GLY A 171 2.95 4.99 -6.33
CA GLY A 171 1.56 5.08 -6.77
C GLY A 171 0.62 5.66 -5.72
N ASP A 172 -0.55 6.08 -6.19
CA ASP A 172 -1.65 6.63 -5.41
C ASP A 172 -2.97 6.11 -5.99
N THR A 173 -3.83 5.50 -5.17
CA THR A 173 -5.11 4.95 -5.64
C THR A 173 -6.05 6.02 -6.20
N MET A 174 -5.87 7.28 -5.82
CA MET A 174 -6.64 8.42 -6.31
C MET A 174 -5.90 9.22 -7.39
N GLY A 175 -4.77 8.73 -7.87
CA GLY A 175 -3.90 9.48 -8.78
C GLY A 175 -3.03 8.60 -9.66
N ASP A 176 -1.78 9.03 -9.82
CA ASP A 176 -0.84 8.38 -10.72
C ASP A 176 -0.54 6.95 -10.28
N ARG A 177 -0.48 6.05 -11.27
CA ARG A 177 -0.08 4.65 -11.08
C ARG A 177 -0.96 3.91 -10.06
N ALA A 178 -2.25 4.25 -9.94
CA ALA A 178 -3.21 3.63 -9.02
C ALA A 178 -3.18 2.08 -9.02
N SER A 179 -3.03 1.45 -10.19
CA SER A 179 -2.91 -0.01 -10.29
C SER A 179 -1.69 -0.60 -9.56
N SER A 180 -0.62 0.18 -9.38
CA SER A 180 0.59 -0.25 -8.68
C SER A 180 0.38 -0.38 -7.17
N VAL A 181 -0.62 0.31 -6.63
CA VAL A 181 -0.97 0.30 -5.20
C VAL A 181 -2.35 -0.33 -4.94
N ALA A 182 -2.99 -0.91 -5.96
CA ALA A 182 -4.28 -1.60 -5.82
C ALA A 182 -4.21 -2.76 -4.81
N TYR A 183 -3.07 -3.45 -4.75
CA TYR A 183 -2.84 -4.54 -3.81
C TYR A 183 -2.95 -4.11 -2.34
N CYS A 184 -2.67 -2.83 -2.02
CA CYS A 184 -2.78 -2.33 -0.66
C CYS A 184 -4.19 -2.53 -0.10
N HIS A 185 -5.23 -2.24 -0.89
CA HIS A 185 -6.60 -2.45 -0.44
C HIS A 185 -6.92 -3.94 -0.29
N SER A 186 -6.59 -4.77 -1.29
CA SER A 186 -6.91 -6.21 -1.24
C SER A 186 -6.30 -6.92 -0.04
N CYS A 187 -5.10 -6.52 0.39
CA CYS A 187 -4.51 -7.07 1.62
C CYS A 187 -5.24 -6.59 2.88
N HIS A 188 -5.73 -5.35 2.87
CA HIS A 188 -6.42 -4.74 4.00
C HIS A 188 -7.89 -5.18 4.14
N GLU A 189 -8.50 -5.76 3.10
CA GLU A 189 -9.84 -6.39 3.17
C GLU A 189 -9.90 -7.50 4.23
N MET A 190 -8.76 -8.13 4.55
CA MET A 190 -8.65 -9.15 5.59
C MET A 190 -9.05 -8.65 6.99
N VAL A 191 -9.01 -7.33 7.21
CA VAL A 191 -9.36 -6.66 8.47
C VAL A 191 -10.45 -5.60 8.23
N ALA A 192 -11.36 -5.85 7.29
CA ALA A 192 -12.47 -4.95 6.94
C ALA A 192 -13.42 -4.67 8.13
N ASP A 193 -13.54 -5.62 9.07
CA ASP A 193 -14.31 -5.49 10.32
C ASP A 193 -13.72 -4.45 11.28
N ARG A 194 -12.46 -4.06 11.07
CA ARG A 194 -11.69 -3.06 11.82
C ARG A 194 -11.32 -1.87 10.95
N ASP A 195 -12.25 -1.50 10.07
CA ASP A 195 -12.13 -0.42 9.09
C ASP A 195 -10.83 -0.49 8.27
N TYR A 196 -10.45 -1.72 7.87
CA TYR A 196 -9.29 -1.97 7.01
C TYR A 196 -7.95 -1.60 7.68
N THR A 197 -7.86 -1.58 9.02
CA THR A 197 -6.65 -1.15 9.72
C THR A 197 -5.94 -2.28 10.47
N PHE A 198 -4.69 -2.55 10.09
CA PHE A 198 -3.79 -3.38 10.89
C PHE A 198 -3.17 -2.57 12.03
N PHE A 199 -3.32 -3.07 13.26
CA PHE A 199 -2.70 -2.47 14.44
C PHE A 199 -1.24 -2.87 14.56
N VAL A 200 -0.52 -2.14 15.41
CA VAL A 200 0.82 -2.52 15.86
C VAL A 200 0.72 -3.86 16.62
N PRO A 201 1.68 -4.80 16.43
CA PRO A 201 1.71 -6.03 17.22
C PRO A 201 1.79 -5.72 18.71
N GLU A 202 1.05 -6.47 19.54
CA GLU A 202 0.90 -6.20 20.97
C GLU A 202 2.24 -5.99 21.70
N GLU A 203 3.23 -6.82 21.37
CA GLU A 203 4.57 -6.75 21.95
C GLU A 203 5.32 -5.43 21.67
N PHE A 204 4.91 -4.65 20.67
CA PHE A 204 5.49 -3.37 20.27
C PHE A 204 4.60 -2.17 20.58
N VAL A 205 3.35 -2.36 21.01
CA VAL A 205 2.46 -1.23 21.33
C VAL A 205 3.13 -0.38 22.41
N VAL A 206 3.09 0.96 22.25
CA VAL A 206 3.61 1.88 23.28
C VAL A 206 2.87 1.59 24.59
N GLY A 207 3.60 1.18 25.63
CA GLY A 207 3.04 0.94 26.95
C GLY A 207 2.44 2.23 27.51
N ASN A 208 1.17 2.16 27.93
CA ASN A 208 0.52 3.22 28.71
C ASN A 208 1.14 3.35 30.10
#